data_AF-A0A1S8XNZ6-F1
#
_entry.id   AF-A0A1S8XNZ6-F1
#
_cell.length_a   1.000
_cell.length_b   1.000
_cell.length_c   1.000
_cell.angle_alpha   90.00
_cell.angle_beta   90.00
_cell.angle_gamma   90.00
#
_symmetry.space_group_name_H-M   'P 1'
#
loop_
_entity.id
_entity.type
_entity.pdbx_description
1 polymer ?
#
loop_
_entity_poly.entity_id
_entity_poly.type
_entity_poly.pdbx_seq_one_letter_code
_entity_poly.pdbx_strand_id
1 'polypeptide(L)'
;MRLTTSARRGVGALAVLLLAGAAGCGGPDAEPEAVTPTTVRVLVRDINIRAEGVDCAGTGPYLYFHHRAPFRVLDPAGAALVTGTLPAGTAVAAFAEDLGVERVPTYCEFAVPVQVPQRTGYRLEVAGRPALDLTPDTSEGPALVAVVPA
;
A
#
# COMPACT_ATOMS: atom_id res chain seq x y z
N MET A 1 10.46 17.64 76.36
CA MET A 1 10.06 16.70 75.28
C MET A 1 9.41 17.50 74.16
N ARG A 2 9.72 17.13 72.91
CA ARG A 2 9.25 17.67 71.62
C ARG A 2 7.70 17.80 71.62
N LEU A 3 7.05 18.76 70.95
CA LEU A 3 7.07 19.04 69.51
C LEU A 3 6.70 20.50 69.19
N THR A 4 7.43 21.06 68.22
CA THR A 4 7.06 22.14 67.28
C THR A 4 5.86 21.67 66.42
N THR A 5 4.97 22.46 65.81
CA THR A 5 5.22 23.48 64.77
C THR A 5 3.89 24.14 64.36
N SER A 6 4.00 25.37 63.87
CA SER A 6 3.01 26.31 63.29
C SER A 6 2.24 25.81 62.05
N ALA A 7 1.09 26.43 61.71
CA ALA A 7 0.82 26.92 60.33
C ALA A 7 -0.46 27.76 60.22
N ARG A 8 -0.33 28.89 59.52
CA ARG A 8 -1.31 29.96 59.26
C ARG A 8 -2.20 29.66 58.05
N ARG A 9 -3.41 30.24 58.09
CA ARG A 9 -4.33 30.44 56.95
C ARG A 9 -3.69 31.39 55.92
N GLY A 10 -3.79 31.06 54.64
CA GLY A 10 -3.43 31.92 53.52
C GLY A 10 -4.42 31.74 52.38
N VAL A 11 -5.14 32.82 52.09
CA VAL A 11 -6.17 32.97 51.05
C VAL A 11 -5.48 33.17 49.69
N GLY A 12 -6.18 32.78 48.62
CA GLY A 12 -5.60 32.57 47.29
C GLY A 12 -5.27 33.81 46.46
N ALA A 13 -4.66 33.55 45.32
CA ALA A 13 -4.81 34.31 44.07
C ALA A 13 -4.19 33.47 42.94
N LEU A 14 -5.05 32.99 42.03
CA LEU A 14 -4.67 32.46 40.72
C LEU A 14 -4.05 33.59 39.89
N ALA A 15 -2.80 33.43 39.46
CA ALA A 15 -2.20 34.23 38.39
C ALA A 15 -1.77 33.25 37.29
N VAL A 16 -2.55 33.23 36.20
CA VAL A 16 -2.29 32.46 34.99
C VAL A 16 -1.21 33.17 34.19
N LEU A 17 -0.03 32.56 34.12
CA LEU A 17 1.11 32.96 33.30
C LEU A 17 1.59 31.71 32.57
N LEU A 18 1.19 31.54 31.30
CA LEU A 18 1.82 30.64 30.34
C LEU A 18 1.54 31.21 28.94
N LEU A 19 2.50 31.96 28.39
CA LEU A 19 3.62 31.48 27.56
C LEU A 19 3.22 31.39 26.08
N ALA A 20 3.70 32.40 25.35
CA ALA A 20 3.80 32.45 23.90
C ALA A 20 4.55 31.23 23.35
N GLY A 21 4.08 30.71 22.22
CA GLY A 21 4.82 29.71 21.45
C GLY A 21 3.94 28.88 20.54
N ALA A 22 3.79 29.32 19.29
CA ALA A 22 3.79 28.48 18.09
C ALA A 22 3.56 29.38 16.87
N ALA A 23 4.64 30.02 16.41
CA ALA A 23 4.77 30.35 15.00
C ALA A 23 4.80 29.02 14.23
N GLY A 24 3.62 28.51 13.88
CA GLY A 24 3.46 27.40 12.95
C GLY A 24 3.75 27.92 11.55
N CYS A 25 4.83 27.40 10.97
CA CYS A 25 5.28 27.67 9.61
C CYS A 25 4.19 27.24 8.60
N GLY A 26 3.30 28.17 8.25
CA GLY A 26 2.42 28.04 7.10
C GLY A 26 3.25 28.20 5.84
N GLY A 27 3.81 27.10 5.33
CA GLY A 27 4.21 27.03 3.93
C GLY A 27 2.99 27.30 3.04
N PRO A 28 3.17 27.87 1.84
CA PRO A 28 2.05 28.21 0.97
C PRO A 28 1.17 26.98 0.80
N ASP A 29 -0.15 27.18 0.97
CA ASP A 29 -1.17 26.16 0.78
C ASP A 29 -0.94 25.47 -0.57
N ALA A 30 -0.24 24.34 -0.54
CA ALA A 30 -0.07 23.52 -1.71
C ALA A 30 -1.47 23.01 -2.04
N GLU A 31 -2.02 23.46 -3.16
CA GLU A 31 -3.32 22.97 -3.61
C GLU A 31 -3.30 21.43 -3.61
N PRO A 32 -4.37 20.78 -3.14
CA PRO A 32 -4.45 19.33 -3.12
C PRO A 32 -4.09 18.78 -4.50
N GLU A 33 -3.06 17.95 -4.55
CA GLU A 33 -2.63 17.37 -5.81
C GLU A 33 -3.74 16.49 -6.39
N ALA A 34 -4.07 16.70 -7.67
CA ALA A 34 -5.10 15.92 -8.34
C ALA A 34 -4.69 14.43 -8.44
N VAL A 35 -5.53 13.55 -7.92
CA VAL A 35 -5.36 12.10 -7.99
C VAL A 35 -6.30 11.49 -9.03
N THR A 36 -5.84 10.44 -9.70
CA THR A 36 -6.60 9.66 -10.68
C THR A 36 -6.87 8.26 -10.14
N PRO A 37 -8.11 7.73 -10.25
CA PRO A 37 -8.38 6.33 -9.93
C PRO A 37 -7.71 5.41 -10.95
N THR A 38 -6.97 4.40 -10.46
CA THR A 38 -6.21 3.43 -11.26
C THR A 38 -6.28 2.06 -10.58
N THR A 39 -6.13 0.97 -11.35
CA THR A 39 -5.97 -0.37 -10.80
C THR A 39 -4.55 -0.89 -11.05
N VAL A 40 -3.82 -1.16 -9.97
CA VAL A 40 -2.54 -1.90 -10.04
C VAL A 40 -2.87 -3.38 -10.13
N ARG A 41 -2.48 -4.05 -11.22
CA ARG A 41 -2.72 -5.48 -11.46
C ARG A 41 -1.40 -6.25 -11.43
N VAL A 42 -1.24 -7.16 -10.48
CA VAL A 42 -0.04 -8.01 -10.43
C VAL A 42 -0.39 -9.42 -10.80
N LEU A 43 0.19 -9.94 -11.87
CA LEU A 43 0.09 -11.33 -12.30
C LEU A 43 1.30 -12.10 -11.76
N VAL A 44 1.07 -12.82 -10.67
CA VAL A 44 2.09 -13.66 -10.04
C VAL A 44 2.06 -15.04 -10.68
N ARG A 45 3.21 -15.51 -11.15
CA ARG A 45 3.38 -16.90 -11.59
C ARG A 45 3.22 -17.81 -10.37
N ASP A 46 2.07 -18.45 -10.26
CA ASP A 46 1.81 -19.41 -9.19
C ASP A 46 2.10 -20.86 -9.62
N ILE A 47 2.18 -21.11 -10.94
CA ILE A 47 2.49 -22.40 -11.61
C ILE A 47 1.55 -23.51 -11.11
N ASN A 48 0.29 -23.16 -10.83
CA ASN A 48 -0.72 -24.13 -10.41
C ASN A 48 -1.73 -24.37 -11.51
N ILE A 49 -2.34 -25.56 -11.44
CA ILE A 49 -3.49 -25.93 -12.26
C ILE A 49 -4.73 -25.76 -11.39
N ARG A 50 -5.65 -24.85 -11.73
CA ARG A 50 -6.82 -24.48 -10.92
C ARG A 50 -8.01 -24.14 -11.82
N ALA A 51 -9.21 -24.13 -11.25
CA ALA A 51 -10.34 -23.46 -11.89
C ALA A 51 -10.12 -21.95 -11.84
N GLU A 52 -10.54 -21.22 -12.86
CA GLU A 52 -10.48 -19.76 -12.88
C GLU A 52 -11.43 -19.15 -11.84
N GLY A 53 -11.10 -17.95 -11.37
CA GLY A 53 -11.93 -17.18 -10.44
C GLY A 53 -11.80 -17.58 -8.96
N VAL A 54 -11.06 -18.64 -8.63
CA VAL A 54 -10.85 -19.05 -7.23
C VAL A 54 -9.74 -18.26 -6.56
N ASP A 55 -9.81 -18.14 -5.22
CA ASP A 55 -8.78 -17.49 -4.43
C ASP A 55 -7.42 -18.19 -4.58
N CYS A 56 -6.36 -17.39 -4.66
CA CYS A 56 -4.98 -17.84 -4.77
C CYS A 56 -3.99 -16.93 -4.03
N ALA A 57 -2.74 -17.39 -3.96
CA ALA A 57 -1.59 -16.62 -3.51
C ALA A 57 -0.36 -16.95 -4.36
N GLY A 58 0.67 -16.12 -4.27
CA GLY A 58 1.96 -16.38 -4.91
C GLY A 58 2.64 -17.64 -4.35
N THR A 59 3.48 -18.27 -5.16
CA THR A 59 4.25 -19.47 -4.80
C THR A 59 5.74 -19.28 -5.04
N GLY A 60 6.56 -20.21 -4.54
CA GLY A 60 8.01 -20.20 -4.74
C GLY A 60 8.67 -18.88 -4.30
N PRO A 61 9.36 -18.15 -5.20
CA PRO A 61 9.98 -16.87 -4.84
C PRO A 61 8.97 -15.75 -4.53
N TYR A 62 7.68 -15.95 -4.85
CA TYR A 62 6.60 -14.98 -4.70
C TYR A 62 5.68 -15.23 -3.52
N LEU A 63 6.07 -16.06 -2.54
CA LEU A 63 5.27 -16.32 -1.33
C LEU A 63 4.87 -15.06 -0.53
N TYR A 64 5.54 -13.93 -0.76
CA TYR A 64 5.22 -12.64 -0.15
C TYR A 64 4.01 -11.94 -0.78
N PHE A 65 3.52 -12.42 -1.92
CA PHE A 65 2.24 -12.02 -2.51
C PHE A 65 1.13 -12.90 -1.95
N HIS A 66 0.39 -12.38 -0.98
CA HIS A 66 -0.74 -13.07 -0.39
C HIS A 66 -1.77 -12.07 0.13
N HIS A 67 -2.98 -12.56 0.41
CA HIS A 67 -4.02 -11.76 1.05
C HIS A 67 -3.48 -11.10 2.32
N ARG A 68 -3.72 -9.80 2.44
CA ARG A 68 -3.28 -8.92 3.53
C ARG A 68 -1.79 -8.60 3.59
N ALA A 69 -0.97 -9.05 2.64
CA ALA A 69 0.42 -8.59 2.58
C ALA A 69 0.45 -7.06 2.43
N PRO A 70 1.28 -6.34 3.21
CA PRO A 70 1.33 -4.89 3.11
C PRO A 70 1.95 -4.48 1.77
N PHE A 71 1.40 -3.46 1.12
CA PHE A 71 1.95 -2.89 -0.11
C PHE A 71 2.13 -1.38 0.00
N ARG A 72 3.02 -0.85 -0.84
CA ARG A 72 3.20 0.57 -1.08
C ARG A 72 3.34 0.84 -2.57
N VAL A 73 2.58 1.79 -3.09
CA VAL A 73 2.81 2.36 -4.41
C VAL A 73 3.72 3.57 -4.24
N LEU A 74 4.86 3.54 -4.92
CA LEU A 74 5.91 4.53 -4.85
C LEU A 74 5.98 5.35 -6.13
N ASP A 75 6.37 6.60 -6.01
CA ASP A 75 6.75 7.43 -7.15
C ASP A 75 8.20 7.10 -7.63
N PRO A 76 8.66 7.72 -8.74
CA PRO A 76 10.02 7.50 -9.23
C PRO A 76 11.11 7.93 -8.24
N ALA A 77 10.83 8.91 -7.38
CA ALA A 77 11.75 9.35 -6.33
C ALA A 77 11.79 8.42 -5.11
N GLY A 78 10.82 7.49 -5.00
CA GLY A 78 10.70 6.52 -3.91
C GLY A 78 9.80 6.97 -2.77
N ALA A 79 9.11 8.10 -2.91
CA ALA A 79 8.10 8.52 -1.95
C ALA A 79 6.86 7.63 -2.08
N ALA A 80 6.28 7.21 -0.94
CA ALA A 80 5.05 6.43 -0.95
C ALA A 80 3.85 7.34 -1.24
N LEU A 81 3.14 7.02 -2.31
CA LEU A 81 1.89 7.68 -2.70
C LEU A 81 0.69 7.01 -2.04
N VAL A 82 0.71 5.68 -1.95
CA VAL A 82 -0.35 4.86 -1.36
C VAL A 82 0.26 3.77 -0.51
N THR A 83 -0.37 3.45 0.61
CA THR A 83 -0.06 2.29 1.45
C THR A 83 -1.34 1.50 1.69
N GLY A 84 -1.22 0.19 1.82
CA GLY A 84 -2.39 -0.64 2.07
C GLY A 84 -2.02 -2.10 2.26
N THR A 85 -3.02 -2.96 2.13
CA THR A 85 -2.84 -4.41 2.15
C THR A 85 -3.44 -5.04 0.89
N LEU A 86 -2.79 -6.07 0.38
CA LEU A 86 -3.26 -6.76 -0.83
C LEU A 86 -4.60 -7.44 -0.57
N PRO A 87 -5.54 -7.41 -1.54
CA PRO A 87 -6.73 -8.25 -1.49
C PRO A 87 -6.34 -9.73 -1.65
N ALA A 88 -7.33 -10.62 -1.58
CA ALA A 88 -7.13 -11.98 -2.04
C ALA A 88 -6.76 -11.98 -3.54
N GLY A 89 -5.83 -12.85 -3.92
CA GLY A 89 -5.52 -13.04 -5.33
C GLY A 89 -6.60 -13.88 -6.00
N THR A 90 -6.84 -13.68 -7.29
CA THR A 90 -7.79 -14.44 -8.09
C THR A 90 -7.07 -15.23 -9.18
N ALA A 91 -7.40 -16.50 -9.33
CA ALA A 91 -6.83 -17.35 -10.37
C ALA A 91 -7.36 -16.91 -11.75
N VAL A 92 -6.46 -16.59 -12.67
CA VAL A 92 -6.78 -16.22 -14.07
C VAL A 92 -6.03 -17.13 -15.02
N ALA A 93 -6.62 -17.50 -16.17
CA ALA A 93 -5.94 -18.35 -17.14
C ALA A 93 -4.59 -17.76 -17.58
N ALA A 94 -3.57 -18.62 -17.68
CA ALA A 94 -2.26 -18.23 -18.18
C ALA A 94 -2.19 -18.14 -19.71
N PHE A 95 -3.19 -18.73 -20.40
CA PHE A 95 -3.31 -18.82 -21.85
C PHE A 95 -4.68 -18.28 -22.27
N ALA A 96 -4.77 -17.69 -23.45
CA ALA A 96 -6.05 -17.19 -23.98
C ALA A 96 -6.87 -18.32 -24.63
N GLU A 97 -6.20 -19.41 -25.02
CA GLU A 97 -6.79 -20.58 -25.63
C GLU A 97 -7.63 -21.39 -24.64
N ASP A 98 -8.82 -21.81 -25.07
CA ASP A 98 -9.62 -22.78 -24.33
C ASP A 98 -8.98 -24.17 -24.45
N LEU A 99 -8.54 -24.71 -23.31
CA LEU A 99 -7.91 -26.02 -23.24
C LEU A 99 -8.92 -27.18 -23.16
N GLY A 100 -10.23 -26.89 -23.14
CA GLY A 100 -11.30 -27.88 -23.05
C GLY A 100 -11.35 -28.62 -21.71
N VAL A 101 -10.77 -28.05 -20.66
CA VAL A 101 -10.68 -28.65 -19.31
C VAL A 101 -11.04 -27.62 -18.25
N GLU A 102 -11.66 -28.07 -17.16
CA GLU A 102 -12.09 -27.22 -16.05
C GLU A 102 -10.91 -26.58 -15.29
N ARG A 103 -9.78 -27.28 -15.21
CA ARG A 103 -8.59 -26.80 -14.51
C ARG A 103 -7.46 -26.56 -15.48
N VAL A 104 -7.03 -25.31 -15.57
CA VAL A 104 -6.00 -24.83 -16.50
C VAL A 104 -4.81 -24.29 -15.73
N PRO A 105 -3.64 -24.13 -16.38
CA PRO A 105 -2.56 -23.33 -15.82
C PRO A 105 -3.02 -21.90 -15.58
N THR A 106 -2.78 -21.38 -14.37
CA THR A 106 -3.22 -20.03 -13.97
C THR A 106 -2.07 -19.12 -13.57
N TYR A 107 -2.31 -17.81 -13.62
CA TYR A 107 -1.63 -16.82 -12.78
C TYR A 107 -2.48 -16.52 -11.56
N CYS A 108 -1.83 -16.04 -10.50
CA CYS A 108 -2.53 -15.42 -9.39
C CYS A 108 -2.54 -13.90 -9.55
N GLU A 109 -3.71 -13.34 -9.86
CA GLU A 109 -3.90 -11.90 -10.05
C GLU A 109 -4.22 -11.20 -8.74
N PHE A 110 -3.49 -10.12 -8.44
CA PHE A 110 -3.87 -9.15 -7.41
C PHE A 110 -4.28 -7.84 -8.07
N ALA A 111 -5.57 -7.52 -8.06
CA ALA A 111 -6.12 -6.27 -8.59
C ALA A 111 -6.38 -5.28 -7.43
N VAL A 112 -5.56 -4.24 -7.34
CA VAL A 112 -5.58 -3.26 -6.25
C VAL A 112 -6.09 -1.91 -6.77
N PRO A 113 -7.32 -1.49 -6.42
CA PRO A 113 -7.80 -0.16 -6.76
C PRO A 113 -7.05 0.88 -5.90
N VAL A 114 -6.46 1.88 -6.54
CA VAL A 114 -5.71 2.96 -5.90
C VAL A 114 -6.09 4.31 -6.49
N GLN A 115 -5.82 5.37 -5.74
CA GLN A 115 -5.87 6.74 -6.24
C GLN A 115 -4.46 7.31 -6.17
N VAL A 116 -3.90 7.67 -7.32
CA VAL A 116 -2.52 8.17 -7.40
C VAL A 116 -2.48 9.43 -8.26
N PRO A 117 -1.63 10.41 -7.91
CA PRO A 117 -1.37 11.54 -8.79
C PRO A 117 -0.58 11.09 -10.02
N GLN A 118 -0.72 11.79 -11.14
CA GLN A 118 -0.04 11.45 -12.39
C GLN A 118 1.48 11.57 -12.26
N ARG A 119 2.22 10.55 -12.69
CA ARG A 119 3.69 10.49 -12.66
C ARG A 119 4.21 9.89 -13.96
N THR A 120 5.52 10.03 -14.18
CA THR A 120 6.22 9.39 -15.32
C THR A 120 6.39 7.88 -15.16
N GLY A 121 6.16 7.35 -13.95
CA GLY A 121 6.23 5.95 -13.63
C GLY A 121 5.88 5.70 -12.17
N TYR A 122 5.70 4.43 -11.83
CA TYR A 122 5.36 4.00 -10.48
C TYR A 122 6.10 2.71 -10.16
N ARG A 123 6.27 2.44 -8.86
CA ARG A 123 6.83 1.18 -8.37
C ARG A 123 5.95 0.58 -7.29
N LEU A 124 5.95 -0.74 -7.17
CA LEU A 124 5.21 -1.47 -6.15
C LEU A 124 6.16 -2.20 -5.21
N GLU A 125 6.13 -1.82 -3.94
CA GLU A 125 6.76 -2.55 -2.86
C GLU A 125 5.72 -3.43 -2.17
N VAL A 126 6.05 -4.70 -1.92
CA VAL A 126 5.19 -5.64 -1.17
C VAL A 126 6.01 -6.29 -0.07
N ALA A 127 5.48 -6.33 1.15
CA ALA A 127 6.12 -6.95 2.31
C ALA A 127 7.58 -6.49 2.55
N GLY A 128 7.89 -5.22 2.24
CA GLY A 128 9.24 -4.65 2.39
C GLY A 128 10.30 -5.25 1.46
N ARG A 129 9.89 -5.98 0.41
CA ARG A 129 10.78 -6.50 -0.63
C ARG A 129 11.16 -5.38 -1.61
N PRO A 130 12.28 -5.51 -2.35
CA PRO A 130 12.65 -4.53 -3.37
C PRO A 130 11.47 -4.21 -4.29
N ALA A 131 11.24 -2.91 -4.52
CA ALA A 131 10.12 -2.45 -5.31
C ALA A 131 10.24 -2.89 -6.77
N LEU A 132 9.12 -3.29 -7.37
CA LEU A 132 8.99 -3.69 -8.76
C LEU A 132 8.53 -2.50 -9.59
N ASP A 133 9.14 -2.28 -10.76
CA ASP A 133 8.65 -1.27 -11.69
C ASP A 133 7.27 -1.66 -12.21
N LEU A 134 6.33 -0.72 -12.17
CA LEU A 134 5.02 -0.90 -12.74
C LEU A 134 5.08 -0.59 -14.23
N THR A 135 4.93 -1.62 -15.06
CA THR A 135 4.97 -1.52 -16.53
C THR A 135 3.59 -1.78 -17.14
N PRO A 136 3.36 -1.43 -18.41
CA PRO A 136 2.23 -1.97 -19.16
C PRO A 136 2.27 -3.51 -19.19
N ASP A 137 1.11 -4.16 -19.27
CA ASP A 137 1.03 -5.61 -19.41
C ASP A 137 1.54 -6.05 -20.78
N THR A 138 2.63 -6.82 -20.81
CA THR A 138 3.17 -7.44 -22.04
C THR A 138 3.25 -8.97 -21.94
N SER A 139 2.59 -9.58 -20.95
CA SER A 139 2.33 -11.02 -20.78
C SER A 139 3.48 -12.06 -20.84
N GLU A 140 4.76 -11.70 -21.04
CA GLU A 140 5.88 -12.68 -21.15
C GLU A 140 7.02 -12.61 -20.07
N GLY A 141 6.97 -11.73 -19.07
CA GLY A 141 8.03 -11.58 -18.03
C GLY A 141 8.03 -12.62 -16.88
N PRO A 142 9.12 -12.67 -16.06
CA PRO A 142 9.27 -13.64 -14.95
C PRO A 142 8.34 -13.38 -13.75
N ALA A 143 7.95 -12.12 -13.52
CA ALA A 143 6.78 -11.71 -12.73
C ALA A 143 6.10 -10.60 -13.53
N LEU A 144 4.84 -10.80 -13.89
CA LEU A 144 4.13 -9.86 -14.74
C LEU A 144 3.50 -8.80 -13.86
N VAL A 145 4.07 -7.61 -13.86
CA VAL A 145 3.60 -6.48 -13.06
C VAL A 145 2.98 -5.47 -14.02
N ALA A 146 1.65 -5.38 -14.00
CA ALA A 146 0.89 -4.47 -14.84
C ALA A 146 0.34 -3.29 -14.03
N VAL A 147 0.49 -2.09 -14.54
CA VAL A 147 -0.49 -1.03 -14.26
C VAL A 147 -1.35 -0.91 -15.50
N VAL A 148 -2.67 -1.05 -15.32
CA VAL A 148 -3.63 -0.60 -16.32
C VAL A 148 -4.00 0.81 -15.92
N PRO A 149 -3.42 1.86 -16.53
CA PRO A 149 -4.10 3.14 -16.52
C PRO A 149 -5.39 2.97 -17.34
N ALA A 150 -6.51 3.38 -16.77
CA ALA A 150 -7.75 3.56 -17.52
C ALA A 150 -7.65 4.83 -18.38
#